data_AF-A0A429ICN3-F1
#
_entry.id   AF-A0A429ICN3-F1
#
_cell.length_a   1.000
_cell.length_b   1.000
_cell.length_c   1.000
_cell.angle_alpha   90.00
_cell.angle_beta   90.00
_cell.angle_gamma   90.00
#
_symmetry.space_group_name_H-M   'P 1'
#
loop_
_entity.id
_entity.type
_entity.pdbx_description
1 polymer ?
#
loop_
_entity_poly.entity_id
_entity_poly.type
_entity_poly.pdbx_seq_one_letter_code
_entity_poly.pdbx_strand_id
1 'polypeptide(L)'
;MPQRVIAAKYINSRLPEPYETQLGGEPAHKVLNTGHAHWATPPRHSISWRDCYAAADGLPLPQKARLFLDQSGYPLPVPAHLVGSERTQTEEAVRLAVKIGREARRLGVDN
;
A
#
# COMPACT_ATOMS: atom_id res chain seq x y z
N MET A 1 2.69 -31.74 10.73
CA MET A 1 2.76 -30.78 11.85
C MET A 1 2.60 -29.38 11.28
N PRO A 2 1.68 -28.53 11.78
CA PRO A 2 1.60 -27.15 11.31
C PRO A 2 2.91 -26.43 11.66
N GLN A 3 3.50 -25.78 10.67
CA GLN A 3 4.72 -25.00 10.85
C GLN A 3 4.41 -23.84 11.82
N ARG A 4 5.23 -23.67 12.86
CA ARG A 4 5.06 -22.58 13.83
C ARG A 4 5.40 -21.26 13.14
N VAL A 5 4.37 -20.47 12.85
CA VAL A 5 4.49 -19.14 12.22
C VAL A 5 4.57 -18.07 13.31
N ILE A 6 5.61 -17.23 13.29
CA ILE A 6 5.71 -16.10 14.22
C ILE A 6 4.76 -15.01 13.70
N ALA A 7 3.64 -14.80 14.39
CA ALA A 7 2.63 -13.81 14.01
C ALA A 7 3.21 -12.39 13.85
N ALA A 8 4.23 -12.03 14.63
CA ALA A 8 4.93 -10.76 14.49
C ALA A 8 5.52 -10.54 13.08
N LYS A 9 5.87 -11.60 12.33
CA LYS A 9 6.31 -11.48 10.92
C LYS A 9 5.20 -11.02 9.97
N TYR A 10 3.93 -11.17 10.38
CA TYR A 10 2.74 -10.89 9.56
C TYR A 10 1.99 -9.64 10.06
N ILE A 11 2.26 -9.20 11.29
CA ILE A 11 1.70 -7.99 11.90
C ILE A 11 2.69 -6.81 11.78
N ASN A 12 3.96 -7.07 11.43
CA ASN A 12 4.93 -6.01 11.25
C ASN A 12 4.60 -5.18 10.00
N SER A 13 4.64 -3.85 10.15
CA SER A 13 4.48 -2.91 9.04
C SER A 13 5.62 -2.98 8.02
N ARG A 14 6.67 -3.74 8.31
CA ARG A 14 7.83 -3.95 7.46
C ARG A 14 8.12 -5.41 7.22
N LEU A 15 8.50 -5.71 5.98
CA LEU A 15 9.05 -7.00 5.61
C LEU A 15 10.45 -7.20 6.22
N PRO A 16 10.90 -8.44 6.39
CA PRO A 16 12.30 -8.70 6.69
C PRO A 16 13.18 -8.27 5.51
N GLU A 17 14.38 -7.78 5.81
CA GLU A 17 15.40 -7.58 4.78
C GLU A 17 15.79 -8.91 4.12
N PRO A 18 16.16 -8.92 2.83
CA PRO A 18 16.34 -7.76 1.94
C PRO A 18 15.04 -7.30 1.24
N TYR A 19 13.91 -7.95 1.51
CA TYR A 19 12.69 -7.76 0.71
C TYR A 19 12.09 -6.36 0.86
N GLU A 20 12.16 -5.78 2.05
CA GLU A 20 11.72 -4.40 2.31
C GLU A 20 12.46 -3.41 1.40
N THR A 21 13.80 -3.46 1.42
CA THR A 21 14.63 -2.62 0.55
C THR A 21 14.37 -2.91 -0.94
N GLN A 22 14.22 -4.17 -1.33
CA GLN A 22 13.94 -4.55 -2.72
C GLN A 22 12.61 -4.01 -3.26
N LEU A 23 11.59 -3.88 -2.39
CA LEU A 23 10.30 -3.28 -2.75
C LEU A 23 10.28 -1.75 -2.64
N GLY A 24 11.38 -1.13 -2.24
CA GLY A 24 11.57 0.33 -2.22
C GLY A 24 11.58 0.95 -0.83
N GLY A 25 11.40 0.16 0.23
CA GLY A 25 11.53 0.57 1.63
C GLY A 25 10.69 1.78 2.03
N GLU A 26 11.25 2.60 2.92
CA GLU A 26 10.56 3.76 3.51
C GLU A 26 10.01 4.78 2.47
N PRO A 27 10.74 5.13 1.39
CA PRO A 27 10.17 5.97 0.33
C PRO A 27 8.87 5.39 -0.27
N ALA A 28 8.82 4.07 -0.51
CA ALA A 28 7.64 3.43 -1.05
C ALA A 28 6.46 3.45 -0.07
N HIS A 29 6.73 3.27 1.24
CA HIS A 29 5.71 3.42 2.27
C HIS A 29 5.06 4.79 2.23
N LYS A 30 5.87 5.88 2.19
CA LYS A 30 5.34 7.25 2.19
C LYS A 30 4.45 7.54 0.98
N VAL A 31 4.84 7.07 -0.21
CA VAL A 31 4.06 7.24 -1.44
C VAL A 31 2.72 6.52 -1.33
N LEU A 32 2.73 5.23 -0.93
CA LEU A 32 1.50 4.45 -0.81
C LEU A 32 0.58 4.96 0.31
N ASN A 33 1.13 5.34 1.48
CA ASN A 33 0.34 5.89 2.58
C ASN A 33 -0.34 7.20 2.18
N THR A 34 0.41 8.09 1.52
CA THR A 34 -0.11 9.38 1.04
C THR A 34 -1.21 9.17 0.01
N GLY A 35 -0.98 8.32 -1.00
CA GLY A 35 -1.99 8.02 -2.01
C GLY A 35 -3.25 7.40 -1.41
N HIS A 36 -3.12 6.49 -0.43
CA HIS A 36 -4.27 5.88 0.22
C HIS A 36 -5.04 6.91 1.05
N ALA A 37 -4.32 7.78 1.76
CA ALA A 37 -4.93 8.81 2.57
C ALA A 37 -5.77 9.79 1.73
N HIS A 38 -5.30 10.19 0.53
CA HIS A 38 -6.13 10.94 -0.40
C HIS A 38 -7.32 10.12 -0.91
N TRP A 39 -7.07 8.89 -1.36
CA TRP A 39 -8.10 8.01 -1.91
C TRP A 39 -9.26 7.76 -0.93
N ALA A 40 -8.93 7.46 0.33
CA ALA A 40 -9.87 7.03 1.35
C ALA A 40 -10.53 8.19 2.11
N THR A 41 -10.18 9.45 1.81
CA THR A 41 -10.77 10.63 2.44
C THR A 41 -11.74 11.32 1.47
N PRO A 42 -12.96 10.79 1.29
CA PRO A 42 -13.94 11.41 0.41
C PRO A 42 -14.40 12.76 0.97
N PRO A 43 -14.80 13.70 0.09
CA PRO A 43 -15.35 14.96 0.52
C PRO A 43 -16.63 14.69 1.32
N ARG A 44 -16.68 15.14 2.58
CA ARG A 44 -17.81 15.10 3.53
C ARG A 44 -17.87 13.90 4.50
N HIS A 45 -16.77 13.18 4.76
CA HIS A 45 -16.72 12.19 5.84
C HIS A 45 -15.84 12.63 7.00
N SER A 46 -16.07 12.03 8.17
CA SER A 46 -15.41 12.36 9.44
C SER A 46 -14.06 11.70 9.63
N ILE A 47 -13.63 10.83 8.72
CA ILE A 47 -12.31 10.18 8.81
C ILE A 47 -11.28 11.18 8.32
N SER A 48 -10.32 11.52 9.19
CA SER A 48 -9.29 12.47 8.81
C SER A 48 -8.29 11.81 7.88
N TRP A 49 -7.68 12.61 6.99
CA TRP A 49 -6.57 12.17 6.15
C TRP A 49 -5.46 11.49 6.97
N ARG A 50 -5.19 12.00 8.18
CA ARG A 50 -4.18 11.45 9.09
C ARG A 50 -4.53 10.06 9.59
N ASP A 51 -5.80 9.80 9.88
CA ASP A 51 -6.25 8.47 10.29
C ASP A 51 -6.12 7.47 9.14
N CYS A 52 -6.49 7.88 7.92
CA CYS A 52 -6.29 7.06 6.72
C CYS A 52 -4.80 6.78 6.47
N TYR A 53 -3.94 7.78 6.65
CA TYR A 53 -2.49 7.61 6.53
C TYR A 53 -1.95 6.61 7.56
N ALA A 54 -2.33 6.76 8.83
CA ALA A 54 -1.88 5.88 9.91
C ALA A 54 -2.38 4.44 9.73
N ALA A 55 -3.62 4.27 9.25
CA ALA A 55 -4.18 2.96 8.93
C ALA A 55 -3.38 2.26 7.82
N ALA A 56 -3.03 2.99 6.75
CA ALA A 56 -2.14 2.46 5.73
C ALA A 56 -0.76 2.14 6.31
N ASP A 57 -0.19 3.02 7.14
CA ASP A 57 1.18 2.90 7.63
C ASP A 57 1.44 1.62 8.42
N GLY A 58 0.42 1.10 9.11
CA GLY A 58 0.49 -0.18 9.82
C GLY A 58 0.65 -1.43 8.94
N LEU A 59 0.54 -1.31 7.61
CA LEU A 59 0.61 -2.44 6.68
C LEU A 59 2.00 -2.60 6.05
N PRO A 60 2.43 -3.84 5.72
CA PRO A 60 3.61 -4.06 4.88
C PRO A 60 3.37 -3.62 3.42
N LEU A 61 4.44 -3.34 2.67
CA LEU A 61 4.38 -2.83 1.29
C LEU A 61 3.44 -3.64 0.35
N PRO A 62 3.45 -4.98 0.35
CA PRO A 62 2.54 -5.76 -0.51
C PRO A 62 1.06 -5.55 -0.14
N GLN A 63 0.75 -5.44 1.15
CA GLN A 63 -0.62 -5.18 1.62
C GLN A 63 -1.04 -3.74 1.33
N LYS A 64 -0.15 -2.76 1.49
CA LYS A 64 -0.37 -1.36 1.04
C LYS A 64 -0.69 -1.32 -0.46
N ALA A 65 0.08 -2.05 -1.29
CA ALA A 65 -0.15 -2.12 -2.72
C ALA A 65 -1.53 -2.68 -3.07
N ARG A 66 -2.00 -3.70 -2.34
CA ARG A 66 -3.34 -4.29 -2.52
C ARG A 66 -4.49 -3.29 -2.31
N LEU A 67 -4.29 -2.19 -1.58
CA LEU A 67 -5.31 -1.13 -1.44
C LEU A 67 -5.64 -0.43 -2.77
N PHE A 68 -4.76 -0.53 -3.76
CA PHE A 68 -4.89 0.11 -5.08
C PHE A 68 -5.17 -0.88 -6.20
N LEU A 69 -5.21 -2.18 -5.92
CA LEU A 69 -5.29 -3.24 -6.91
C LEU A 69 -6.53 -4.11 -6.69
N ASP A 70 -7.08 -4.65 -7.76
CA ASP A 70 -8.06 -5.72 -7.68
C ASP A 70 -7.40 -7.07 -7.32
N GLN A 71 -8.21 -8.11 -7.20
CA GLN A 71 -7.74 -9.47 -6.87
C GLN A 71 -6.80 -10.06 -7.94
N SER A 72 -6.90 -9.60 -9.19
CA SER A 72 -6.04 -10.03 -10.29
C SER A 72 -4.70 -9.27 -10.31
N GLY A 73 -4.60 -8.18 -9.54
CA GLY A 73 -3.44 -7.29 -9.51
C GLY A 73 -3.51 -6.15 -10.54
N TYR A 74 -4.69 -5.87 -11.11
CA TYR A 74 -4.92 -4.71 -11.96
C TYR A 74 -5.24 -3.46 -11.12
N PRO A 75 -4.82 -2.26 -11.56
CA PRO A 75 -5.08 -1.04 -10.83
C PRO A 75 -6.58 -0.72 -10.77
N LEU A 76 -7.05 -0.37 -9.58
CA LEU A 76 -8.37 0.23 -9.37
C LEU A 76 -8.38 1.66 -9.94
N PRO A 77 -9.55 2.17 -10.37
CA PRO A 77 -9.66 3.53 -10.87
C PRO A 77 -9.45 4.56 -9.74
N VAL A 78 -8.63 5.60 -10.00
CA VAL A 78 -8.44 6.71 -9.06
C VAL A 78 -9.78 7.43 -8.83
N PRO A 79 -10.15 7.72 -7.56
CA PRO A 79 -11.42 8.36 -7.26
C PRO A 79 -11.63 9.68 -8.02
N ALA A 80 -12.82 9.82 -8.62
CA ALA A 80 -13.15 10.95 -9.47
C ALA A 80 -13.17 12.30 -8.74
N HIS A 81 -13.29 12.30 -7.41
CA HIS A 81 -13.28 13.52 -6.60
C HIS A 81 -11.88 14.10 -6.38
N LEU A 82 -10.81 13.32 -6.66
CA LEU A 82 -9.44 13.82 -6.52
C LEU A 82 -9.05 14.67 -7.71
N VAL A 83 -8.45 15.82 -7.40
CA VAL A 83 -8.00 16.83 -8.37
C VAL A 83 -6.60 17.33 -8.01
N GLY A 84 -5.94 18.01 -8.95
CA GLY A 84 -4.65 18.66 -8.71
C GLY A 84 -3.58 17.71 -8.17
N SER A 85 -2.84 18.15 -7.14
CA SER A 85 -1.73 17.39 -6.56
C SER A 85 -2.16 16.06 -5.93
N GLU A 86 -3.34 16.02 -5.30
CA GLU A 86 -3.85 14.82 -4.64
C GLU A 86 -4.08 13.70 -5.66
N ARG A 87 -4.62 14.06 -6.82
CA ARG A 87 -4.80 13.13 -7.93
C ARG A 87 -3.46 12.61 -8.44
N THR A 88 -2.51 13.51 -8.71
CA THR A 88 -1.18 13.15 -9.21
C THR A 88 -0.44 12.20 -8.26
N GLN A 89 -0.46 12.49 -6.96
CA GLN A 89 0.16 11.65 -5.93
C GLN A 89 -0.52 10.28 -5.84
N THR A 90 -1.85 10.23 -5.98
CA THR A 90 -2.60 8.97 -5.97
C THR A 90 -2.31 8.13 -7.22
N GLU A 91 -2.21 8.75 -8.39
CA GLU A 91 -1.81 8.07 -9.63
C GLU A 91 -0.38 7.52 -9.56
N GLU A 92 0.54 8.24 -8.90
CA GLU A 92 1.88 7.74 -8.61
C GLU A 92 1.84 6.52 -7.69
N ALA A 93 1.06 6.57 -6.62
CA ALA A 93 0.86 5.45 -5.70
C ALA A 93 0.30 4.21 -6.44
N VAL A 94 -0.66 4.38 -7.35
CA VAL A 94 -1.19 3.28 -8.17
C VAL A 94 -0.11 2.65 -9.05
N ARG A 95 0.70 3.46 -9.74
CA ARG A 95 1.81 2.94 -10.57
C ARG A 95 2.82 2.16 -9.73
N LEU A 96 3.15 2.70 -8.55
CA LEU A 96 4.06 2.04 -7.61
C LEU A 96 3.45 0.74 -7.06
N ALA A 97 2.16 0.73 -6.74
CA ALA A 97 1.45 -0.44 -6.25
C ALA A 97 1.47 -1.59 -7.28
N VAL A 98 1.26 -1.30 -8.58
CA VAL A 98 1.38 -2.29 -9.65
C VAL A 98 2.78 -2.89 -9.69
N LYS A 99 3.82 -2.05 -9.58
CA LYS A 99 5.22 -2.51 -9.54
C LYS A 99 5.47 -3.41 -8.33
N ILE A 100 5.09 -2.97 -7.13
CA ILE A 100 5.28 -3.72 -5.88
C ILE A 100 4.50 -5.03 -5.91
N GLY A 101 3.25 -5.04 -6.37
CA GLY A 101 2.45 -6.26 -6.46
C GLY A 101 3.08 -7.32 -7.36
N ARG A 102 3.66 -6.91 -8.50
CA ARG A 102 4.38 -7.82 -9.40
C ARG A 102 5.67 -8.35 -8.76
N GLU A 103 6.47 -7.48 -8.16
CA GLU A 103 7.73 -7.87 -7.53
C GLU A 103 7.52 -8.74 -6.29
N ALA A 104 6.56 -8.39 -5.43
CA ALA A 104 6.22 -9.18 -4.25
C ALA A 104 5.80 -10.61 -4.62
N ARG A 105 5.00 -10.77 -5.68
CA ARG A 105 4.62 -12.08 -6.22
C ARG A 105 5.82 -12.84 -6.78
N ARG A 106 6.73 -12.16 -7.51
CA ARG A 106 7.98 -12.77 -8.00
C ARG A 106 8.88 -13.26 -6.86
N LEU A 107 8.90 -12.54 -5.75
CA LEU A 107 9.71 -12.82 -4.57
C LEU A 107 9.03 -13.79 -3.58
N GLY A 108 7.74 -14.12 -3.76
CA GLY A 108 6.97 -14.97 -2.86
C GLY A 108 6.65 -14.32 -1.51
N VAL A 109 6.60 -12.99 -1.45
CA VAL A 109 6.33 -12.19 -0.24
C VAL A 109 5.03 -11.40 -0.34
N ASP A 110 4.12 -11.79 -1.23
CA ASP A 110 2.85 -11.12 -1.45
C ASP A 110 1.78 -11.46 -0.41
N ASN A 111 1.97 -12.46 0.45
CA ASN A 111 0.98 -12.92 1.43
C ASN A 111 0.83 -12.01 2.65
#